data_AF-Q8NQE4-F1
#
_entry.id   AF-Q8NQE4-F1
#
_cell.length_a   1.000
_cell.length_b   1.000
_cell.length_c   1.000
_cell.angle_alpha   90.00
_cell.angle_beta   90.00
_cell.angle_gamma   90.00
#
_symmetry.space_group_name_H-M   'P 1'
#
loop_
_entity.id
_entity.type
_entity.pdbx_description
1 polymer ?
#
loop_
_entity_poly.entity_id
_entity_poly.type
_entity_poly.pdbx_seq_one_letter_code
_entity_poly.pdbx_strand_id
1 'polypeptide(L)'
;MSLGPWEIGIIVLLIIVLFGAKKLPDAARSIGRSMRIFKSEVKEMNKDGDTPEQQQQPQQQIAPNQIEAPQPNFEQHYQGQQVQQPQNPQTPDYRQNYEDPNRTS
;
A
#
# COMPACT_ATOMS: atom_id res chain seq x y z
N MET A 1 -7.28 -46.29 4.07
CA MET A 1 -6.59 -45.73 5.25
C MET A 1 -6.80 -44.23 5.28
N SER A 2 -7.34 -43.68 6.36
CA SER A 2 -7.42 -42.23 6.56
C SER A 2 -6.16 -41.76 7.26
N LEU A 3 -5.57 -40.65 6.83
CA LEU A 3 -4.43 -40.05 7.52
C LEU A 3 -4.90 -39.55 8.89
N GLY A 4 -4.40 -40.16 9.95
CA GLY A 4 -4.70 -39.73 11.31
C GLY A 4 -4.01 -38.41 11.65
N PRO A 5 -4.49 -37.73 12.72
CA PRO A 5 -3.84 -36.54 13.26
C PRO A 5 -2.34 -36.76 13.57
N TRP A 6 -1.98 -37.98 13.96
CA TRP A 6 -0.61 -38.36 14.29
C TRP A 6 0.32 -38.34 13.06
N GLU A 7 -0.13 -38.92 11.94
CA GLU A 7 0.62 -38.95 10.69
C GLU A 7 0.83 -37.54 10.11
N ILE A 8 -0.19 -36.68 10.19
CA ILE A 8 -0.08 -35.27 9.80
C ILE A 8 1.00 -34.58 10.63
N GLY A 9 1.05 -34.82 11.95
CA GLY A 9 2.07 -34.27 12.83
C GLY A 9 3.49 -34.68 12.40
N ILE A 10 3.69 -35.94 12.04
CA ILE A 10 4.98 -36.45 11.54
C ILE A 10 5.37 -35.77 10.22
N ILE A 11 4.43 -35.63 9.29
CA ILE A 11 4.68 -34.97 7.99
C ILE A 11 5.12 -33.52 8.21
N VAL A 12 4.40 -32.78 9.06
CA VAL A 12 4.74 -31.38 9.40
C VAL A 12 6.13 -31.32 10.03
N LEU A 13 6.46 -32.23 10.95
CA LEU A 13 7.77 -32.31 11.57
C LEU A 13 8.87 -32.51 10.51
N LEU A 14 8.68 -33.45 9.57
CA LEU A 14 9.63 -33.68 8.49
C LEU A 14 9.83 -32.43 7.63
N ILE A 15 8.75 -31.75 7.21
CA ILE A 15 8.85 -30.51 6.44
C ILE A 15 9.62 -29.44 7.24
N ILE A 16 9.36 -29.30 8.55
CA ILE A 16 10.08 -28.36 9.41
C ILE A 16 11.56 -28.72 9.52
N VAL A 17 11.93 -30.01 9.57
CA VAL A 17 13.34 -30.44 9.61
C VAL A 17 14.03 -30.20 8.27
N LEU A 18 13.37 -30.53 7.15
CA LEU A 18 13.94 -30.37 5.81
C LEU A 18 14.09 -28.90 5.41
N PHE A 19 13.05 -28.09 5.63
CA PHE A 19 13.02 -26.70 5.20
C PHE A 19 13.45 -25.73 6.30
N GLY A 20 13.31 -26.11 7.57
CA GLY A 20 13.50 -25.22 8.72
C GLY A 20 12.23 -24.44 9.08
N ALA A 21 11.93 -24.34 10.38
CA ALA A 21 10.77 -23.59 10.89
C ALA A 21 10.72 -22.11 10.46
N LYS A 22 11.87 -21.52 10.11
CA LYS A 22 11.96 -20.12 9.64
C LYS A 22 11.64 -19.96 8.15
N LYS A 23 11.76 -21.02 7.34
CA LYS A 23 11.54 -20.97 5.88
C LYS A 23 10.09 -21.26 5.49
N LEU A 24 9.41 -22.14 6.23
CA LEU A 24 7.98 -22.42 6.02
C LEU A 24 7.10 -21.16 6.03
N PRO A 25 7.22 -20.24 7.02
CA PRO A 25 6.46 -18.98 7.03
C PRO A 25 6.78 -18.07 5.85
N ASP A 26 8.02 -18.08 5.37
CA ASP A 26 8.48 -17.26 4.25
C ASP A 26 7.87 -17.75 2.93
N ALA A 27 7.90 -19.07 2.70
CA ALA A 27 7.24 -19.71 1.56
C ALA A 27 5.70 -19.52 1.60
N ALA A 28 5.09 -19.66 2.78
CA ALA A 28 3.65 -19.41 2.92
C ALA A 28 3.29 -17.94 2.64
N ARG A 29 4.12 -16.98 3.05
CA ARG A 29 3.93 -15.55 2.75
C ARG A 29 4.06 -15.24 1.26
N SER A 30 5.04 -15.82 0.57
CA SER A 30 5.22 -15.58 -0.87
C SER A 30 4.04 -16.15 -1.67
N ILE A 31 3.64 -17.39 -1.39
CA ILE A 31 2.44 -18.02 -1.99
C ILE A 31 1.18 -17.21 -1.67
N GLY A 32 1.02 -16.78 -0.42
CA GLY A 32 -0.14 -16.00 0.02
C GLY A 32 -0.26 -14.65 -0.68
N ARG A 33 0.86 -13.93 -0.90
CA ARG A 33 0.85 -12.70 -1.71
C ARG A 33 0.44 -12.98 -3.15
N SER A 34 0.99 -14.03 -3.78
CA SER A 34 0.62 -14.40 -5.15
C SER A 34 -0.85 -14.77 -5.28
N MET A 35 -1.40 -15.57 -4.35
CA MET A 35 -2.84 -15.89 -4.33
C MET A 35 -3.71 -14.64 -4.11
N ARG A 36 -3.26 -13.68 -3.29
CA ARG A 36 -4.01 -12.44 -3.05
C ARG A 36 -4.11 -11.59 -4.30
N ILE A 37 -3.00 -11.41 -5.02
CA ILE A 37 -2.96 -10.65 -6.28
C ILE A 37 -3.86 -11.33 -7.32
N PHE A 38 -3.69 -12.63 -7.53
CA PHE A 38 -4.53 -13.41 -8.43
C PHE A 38 -6.02 -13.31 -8.06
N LYS A 39 -6.37 -13.42 -6.78
CA LYS A 39 -7.76 -13.31 -6.33
C LYS A 39 -8.33 -11.91 -6.52
N SER A 40 -7.54 -10.84 -6.37
CA SER A 40 -8.00 -9.48 -6.67
C SER A 40 -8.23 -9.25 -8.17
N GLU A 41 -7.35 -9.76 -9.03
CA GLU A 41 -7.51 -9.67 -10.48
C GLU A 41 -8.74 -10.45 -10.95
N VAL A 42 -8.92 -11.68 -10.46
CA VAL A 42 -10.13 -12.47 -10.73
C VAL A 42 -11.38 -11.75 -10.23
N LYS A 43 -11.33 -11.11 -9.05
CA LYS A 43 -12.48 -10.35 -8.53
C LYS A 43 -12.78 -9.09 -9.35
N GLU A 44 -11.78 -8.44 -9.92
CA GLU A 44 -11.94 -7.30 -10.83
C GLU A 44 -12.63 -7.74 -12.12
N MET A 45 -12.19 -8.85 -12.71
CA MET A 45 -12.81 -9.44 -13.90
C MET A 45 -14.28 -9.84 -13.67
N ASN A 46 -14.61 -10.37 -12.50
CA ASN A 46 -15.99 -10.71 -12.16
C ASN A 46 -16.84 -9.46 -11.85
N LYS A 47 -16.23 -8.32 -11.51
CA LYS A 47 -16.96 -7.09 -11.19
C LYS A 47 -17.55 -6.42 -12.43
N ASP A 48 -16.96 -6.66 -13.61
CA ASP A 48 -17.48 -6.19 -14.89
C ASP A 48 -18.72 -6.99 -15.34
N GLY A 49 -18.99 -8.15 -14.72
CA GLY A 49 -20.21 -8.94 -14.93
C GLY A 49 -21.03 -9.01 -13.64
N ASP A 50 -21.88 -8.02 -13.42
CA ASP A 50 -23.04 -8.02 -12.51
C ASP A 50 -23.01 -8.99 -11.31
N THR A 51 -22.62 -8.47 -10.14
CA THR A 51 -23.27 -8.62 -8.81
C THR A 51 -22.20 -8.56 -7.72
N PRO A 52 -22.23 -7.58 -6.80
CA PRO A 52 -21.26 -7.49 -5.73
C PRO A 52 -21.56 -8.60 -4.72
N GLU A 53 -20.85 -9.73 -4.84
CA GLU A 53 -20.82 -10.73 -3.78
C GLU A 53 -20.15 -10.13 -2.54
N GLN A 54 -21.02 -9.51 -1.76
CA GLN A 54 -20.85 -8.99 -0.43
C GLN A 54 -20.56 -10.19 0.47
N GLN A 55 -19.29 -10.58 0.64
CA GLN A 55 -18.95 -11.51 1.71
C GLN A 55 -17.51 -11.36 2.22
N GLN A 56 -17.47 -10.96 3.49
CA GLN A 56 -16.41 -11.19 4.48
C GLN A 56 -15.20 -10.27 4.37
N GLN A 57 -15.45 -8.98 4.59
CA GLN A 57 -14.51 -8.16 5.37
C GLN A 57 -14.39 -8.83 6.75
N PRO A 58 -13.21 -9.28 7.20
CA PRO A 58 -13.03 -9.71 8.58
C PRO A 58 -13.28 -8.49 9.46
N GLN A 59 -14.51 -8.36 9.98
CA GLN A 59 -14.81 -7.45 11.07
C GLN A 59 -14.14 -7.99 12.33
N GLN A 60 -12.94 -7.51 12.64
CA GLN A 60 -12.35 -7.43 13.98
C GLN A 60 -11.28 -6.32 13.92
N GLN A 61 -11.20 -5.32 14.78
CA GLN A 61 -12.05 -4.78 15.82
C GLN A 61 -11.42 -3.42 16.16
N ILE A 62 -12.16 -2.35 15.89
CA ILE A 62 -12.08 -1.03 16.53
C ILE A 62 -11.26 -0.99 17.84
N ALA A 63 -10.15 -0.25 17.84
CA ALA A 63 -9.67 0.46 19.03
C ALA A 63 -9.96 1.95 18.81
N PRO A 64 -11.18 2.43 19.13
CA PRO A 64 -11.49 3.84 19.04
C PRO A 64 -10.98 4.48 20.33
N ASN A 65 -9.65 4.61 20.46
CA ASN A 65 -9.06 5.49 21.47
C ASN A 65 -7.74 6.13 21.05
N GLN A 66 -7.41 6.11 19.76
CA GLN A 66 -6.34 6.94 19.20
C GLN A 66 -6.86 7.68 17.97
N ILE A 67 -7.89 8.49 18.23
CA ILE A 67 -8.17 9.69 17.44
C ILE A 67 -7.50 10.86 18.18
N GLU A 68 -6.24 10.69 18.54
CA GLU A 68 -5.37 11.83 18.81
C GLU A 68 -4.99 12.34 17.44
N ALA A 69 -5.68 13.42 17.03
CA ALA A 69 -5.37 14.15 15.82
C ALA A 69 -3.84 14.30 15.72
N PRO A 70 -3.26 14.13 14.51
CA PRO A 70 -1.83 14.12 14.33
C PRO A 70 -1.24 15.40 14.92
N GLN A 71 -0.61 15.29 16.09
CA GLN A 71 0.27 16.32 16.61
C GLN A 71 1.45 16.31 15.64
N PRO A 72 1.60 17.32 14.77
CA PRO A 72 2.79 17.42 13.96
C PRO A 72 3.92 17.61 14.96
N ASN A 73 4.90 16.71 14.93
CA ASN A 73 6.13 16.82 15.70
C ASN A 73 6.98 17.97 15.11
N PHE A 74 6.47 19.20 15.18
CA PHE A 74 7.29 20.39 15.11
C PHE A 74 8.06 20.41 16.43
N GLU A 75 9.38 20.22 16.40
CA GLU A 75 10.35 20.79 17.36
C GLU A 75 11.64 19.96 17.56
N GLN A 76 11.79 18.74 17.04
CA GLN A 76 12.98 17.94 17.41
C GLN A 76 14.06 17.68 16.35
N HIS A 77 13.97 18.17 15.10
CA HIS A 77 15.13 18.11 14.19
C HIS A 77 15.17 19.27 13.17
N TYR A 78 15.36 20.49 13.66
CA TYR A 78 15.91 21.58 12.84
C TYR A 78 17.07 22.26 13.58
N GLN A 79 18.13 21.49 13.82
CA GLN A 79 19.44 22.09 14.12
C GLN A 79 20.08 22.56 12.80
N GLY A 80 20.13 23.87 12.59
CA GLY A 80 21.25 24.52 11.93
C GLY A 80 21.28 24.63 10.40
N GLN A 81 20.25 24.23 9.63
CA GLN A 81 20.23 24.54 8.19
C GLN A 81 19.48 25.85 7.92
N GLN A 82 20.25 26.94 7.93
CA GLN A 82 19.86 28.23 7.35
C GLN A 82 19.72 28.07 5.83
N VAL A 83 18.58 27.55 5.37
CA VAL A 83 18.25 27.51 3.94
C VAL A 83 18.03 28.94 3.45
N GLN A 84 19.04 29.48 2.76
CA GLN A 84 18.96 30.78 2.10
C GLN A 84 17.82 30.74 1.08
N GLN A 85 16.84 31.61 1.26
CA GLN A 85 15.70 31.73 0.35
C GLN A 85 16.22 32.06 -1.06
N PRO A 86 15.99 31.20 -2.08
CA PRO A 86 16.37 31.48 -3.44
C PRO A 86 15.72 32.80 -3.90
N GLN A 87 16.54 33.75 -4.30
CA GLN A 87 16.10 35.06 -4.79
C GLN A 87 15.10 34.87 -5.94
N ASN A 88 13.97 35.57 -5.80
CA ASN A 88 12.82 35.59 -6.69
C ASN A 88 13.24 35.56 -8.19
N PRO A 89 12.92 34.47 -8.92
CA PRO A 89 13.17 34.41 -10.36
C PRO A 89 12.41 35.53 -11.07
N GLN A 90 13.16 36.38 -11.77
CA GLN A 90 12.63 37.46 -12.60
C GLN A 90 11.55 36.90 -13.53
N THR A 91 10.32 37.34 -13.34
CA THR A 91 9.17 36.93 -14.15
C THR A 91 9.43 37.32 -15.62
N PRO A 92 9.41 36.38 -16.57
CA PRO A 92 9.50 36.70 -17.99
C PRO A 92 8.38 37.67 -18.38
N ASP A 93 8.73 38.74 -19.09
CA ASP A 93 7.80 39.80 -19.49
C ASP A 93 6.87 39.31 -20.62
N TYR A 94 5.68 38.80 -20.27
CA TYR A 94 4.68 38.33 -21.23
C TYR A 94 3.93 39.47 -21.94
N ARG A 95 4.22 40.76 -21.63
CA ARG A 95 3.50 41.90 -22.22
C ARG A 95 3.67 42.02 -23.74
N GLN A 96 4.76 41.52 -24.29
CA GLN A 96 5.17 41.87 -25.65
C GLN A 96 4.37 41.17 -26.75
N ASN A 97 3.78 40.00 -26.48
CA ASN A 97 3.19 39.19 -27.57
C ASN A 97 1.65 39.20 -27.63
N TYR A 98 1.00 40.11 -26.89
CA TYR A 98 -0.40 40.46 -27.15
C TYR A 98 -0.44 41.47 -28.30
N GLU A 99 0.00 41.04 -29.47
CA GLU A 99 -0.44 41.65 -30.71
C GLU A 99 -1.94 41.40 -30.78
N ASP A 100 -2.71 42.39 -30.36
CA ASP A 100 -4.17 42.38 -30.40
C ASP A 100 -4.62 42.17 -31.86
N PRO A 101 -5.15 40.97 -32.21
CA PRO A 101 -5.57 40.69 -33.57
C PRO A 101 -6.81 41.52 -33.97
N ASN A 102 -7.40 42.25 -33.03
CA ASN A 102 -8.54 43.13 -33.24
C ASN A 102 -8.19 44.60 -32.98
N ARG A 103 -6.92 45.04 -33.14
CA ARG A 103 -6.64 46.48 -33.27
C ARG A 103 -7.15 46.99 -34.62
N THR A 104 -8.44 47.29 -34.64
CA THR A 104 -9.08 48.20 -35.59
C THR A 104 -8.50 49.60 -35.39
N SER A 105 -8.13 50.25 -36.50
CA SER A 105 -8.07 51.70 -36.66
C SER A 105 -8.88 52.07 -37.90
#